data_AF-A6N0Q7-F1
#
_entry.id   AF-A6N0Q7-F1
#
_cell.length_a   1.000
_cell.length_b   1.000
_cell.length_c   1.000
_cell.angle_alpha   90.00
_cell.angle_beta   90.00
_cell.angle_gamma   90.00
#
_symmetry.space_group_name_H-M   'P 1'
#
loop_
_entity.id
_entity.type
_entity.pdbx_description
1 polymer ?
#
loop_
_entity_poly.entity_id
_entity_poly.type
_entity_poly.pdbx_seq_one_letter_code
_entity_poly.pdbx_strand_id
1 'polypeptide(L)'
;ATLFYQSLRRLKHLVKFHQYSLKFKLHAKWGKLPNYAVIEQRYFDCEMFPANDDHPSHDVARGQRFVKEVYETLRASPQWNETALIITYDEHGGFYDHVPTPVVGVPQPDGIVGPDPYYFKFDRLGVRVPSFLISPWIEKRTVIHEPNGPQDSSQYEHSSIPATVKKLFNLHSNFLTKRDAWAGTFENYFKIRKTPRTDCPEKLPEVTKSLRPFGPKEDSSLSEFQVELIQLASQLNGDHV
;
A
#
# COMPACT_ATOMS: atom_id res chain seq x y z
N ALA A 1 -0.37 -3.77 7.90
CA ALA A 1 0.64 -4.83 7.62
C ALA A 1 2.08 -4.38 7.88
N THR A 2 2.39 -3.08 7.94
CA THR A 2 3.72 -2.53 8.31
C THR A 2 4.25 -3.00 9.67
N LEU A 3 3.37 -3.32 10.62
CA LEU A 3 3.73 -4.02 11.88
C LEU A 3 4.48 -5.34 11.65
N PHE A 4 4.28 -6.01 10.51
CA PHE A 4 5.01 -7.22 10.15
C PHE A 4 6.46 -6.96 9.73
N TYR A 5 6.86 -5.74 9.41
CA TYR A 5 8.25 -5.46 9.08
C TYR A 5 9.12 -5.64 10.33
N GLN A 6 10.06 -6.60 10.26
CA GLN A 6 10.92 -7.01 11.38
C GLN A 6 11.60 -5.82 12.07
N SER A 7 11.98 -4.79 11.30
CA SER A 7 12.58 -3.56 11.84
C SER A 7 11.58 -2.74 12.66
N LEU A 8 10.32 -2.62 12.23
CA LEU A 8 9.28 -1.82 12.86
C LEU A 8 8.74 -2.43 14.17
N ARG A 9 8.97 -3.72 14.40
CA ARG A 9 8.63 -4.43 15.64
C ARG A 9 9.46 -4.02 16.87
N ARG A 10 10.60 -3.33 16.68
CA ARG A 10 11.47 -2.96 17.81
C ARG A 10 10.84 -1.82 18.62
N LEU A 11 10.90 -1.87 19.95
CA LEU A 11 10.33 -0.87 20.88
C LEU A 11 10.65 0.59 20.49
N LYS A 12 11.87 0.85 20.00
CA LYS A 12 12.29 2.19 19.53
C LYS A 12 11.43 2.78 18.40
N HIS A 13 10.65 1.94 17.70
CA HIS A 13 9.75 2.34 16.62
C HIS A 13 8.28 2.41 17.03
N LEU A 14 7.92 2.03 18.26
CA LEU A 14 6.51 2.06 18.73
C LEU A 14 5.89 3.46 18.56
N VAL A 15 6.68 4.51 18.86
CA VAL A 15 6.28 5.91 18.71
C VAL A 15 6.13 6.38 17.25
N LYS A 16 6.34 5.51 16.26
CA LYS A 16 6.11 5.79 14.83
C LYS A 16 4.71 5.39 14.37
N PHE A 17 3.97 4.63 15.18
CA PHE A 17 2.60 4.25 14.91
C PHE A 17 1.63 5.28 15.48
N HIS A 18 0.69 5.71 14.64
CA HIS A 18 -0.17 6.84 14.93
C HIS A 18 -1.59 6.55 14.46
N GLN A 19 -2.58 6.97 15.26
CA GLN A 19 -3.97 6.88 14.84
C GLN A 19 -4.23 7.83 13.67
N TYR A 20 -4.87 7.30 12.62
CA TYR A 20 -5.21 8.04 11.42
C TYR A 20 -6.09 9.27 11.73
N SER A 21 -7.19 9.05 12.47
CA SER A 21 -8.17 10.10 12.78
C SER A 21 -7.59 11.24 13.61
N LEU A 22 -6.76 10.93 14.61
CA LEU A 22 -6.22 11.92 15.53
C LEU A 22 -4.96 12.60 14.99
N LYS A 23 -4.02 11.85 14.42
CA LYS A 23 -2.72 12.43 14.08
C LYS A 23 -2.57 12.74 12.60
N PHE A 24 -2.89 11.78 11.73
CA PHE A 24 -2.70 11.97 10.29
C PHE A 24 -3.60 13.09 9.75
N LYS A 25 -4.90 13.08 10.06
CA LYS A 25 -5.83 14.14 9.62
C LYS A 25 -5.47 15.52 10.18
N LEU A 26 -5.05 15.61 11.45
CA LEU A 26 -4.60 16.89 12.03
C LEU A 26 -3.31 17.38 11.37
N HIS A 27 -2.34 16.51 11.15
CA HIS A 27 -1.10 16.85 10.46
C HIS A 27 -1.37 17.30 9.02
N ALA A 28 -2.26 16.62 8.29
CA ALA A 28 -2.69 17.06 6.97
C ALA A 28 -3.31 18.46 7.03
N LYS A 29 -4.25 18.69 7.95
CA LYS A 29 -4.90 19.99 8.12
C LYS A 29 -3.90 21.12 8.43
N TRP A 30 -2.87 20.84 9.21
CA TRP A 30 -1.88 21.84 9.64
C TRP A 30 -0.63 21.91 8.74
N GLY A 31 -0.55 21.12 7.68
CA GLY A 31 0.66 21.07 6.84
C GLY A 31 1.89 20.51 7.56
N LYS A 32 1.70 19.51 8.41
CA LYS A 32 2.72 18.83 9.21
C LYS A 32 2.85 17.34 8.88
N LEU A 33 2.41 16.92 7.70
CA LEU A 33 2.61 15.53 7.26
C LEU A 33 4.11 15.26 7.11
N PRO A 34 4.58 14.06 7.50
CA PRO A 34 5.96 13.65 7.28
C PRO A 34 6.22 13.41 5.78
N ASN A 35 7.50 13.40 5.40
CA ASN A 35 7.92 13.14 4.02
C ASN A 35 7.51 11.75 3.51
N TYR A 36 7.36 10.77 4.41
CA TYR A 36 6.90 9.42 4.09
C TYR A 36 5.96 8.92 5.18
N ALA A 37 4.78 8.48 4.77
CA ALA A 37 3.79 7.85 5.64
C ALA A 37 3.19 6.64 4.92
N VAL A 38 2.96 5.57 5.68
CA VAL A 38 2.13 4.45 5.23
C VAL A 38 0.83 4.54 6.02
N ILE A 39 -0.29 4.46 5.30
CA ILE A 39 -1.63 4.49 5.88
C ILE A 39 -2.14 3.05 5.87
N GLU A 40 -2.62 2.61 7.03
CA GLU A 40 -3.14 1.26 7.23
C GLU A 40 -4.63 1.36 7.51
N GLN A 41 -5.40 0.48 6.87
CA GLN A 41 -6.80 0.23 7.19
C GLN A 41 -6.98 -0.41 8.57
N ARG A 42 -8.24 -0.48 9.01
CA ARG A 42 -8.70 -1.37 10.08
C ARG A 42 -9.04 -2.72 9.47
N TYR A 43 -8.30 -3.72 9.93
CA TYR A 43 -8.42 -5.11 9.47
C TYR A 43 -9.45 -5.94 10.23
N PHE A 44 -9.85 -5.48 11.43
CA PHE A 44 -10.84 -6.16 12.25
C PHE A 44 -12.19 -5.48 12.07
N ASP A 45 -13.22 -6.29 11.89
CA ASP A 45 -14.59 -5.81 11.70
C ASP A 45 -15.38 -5.96 12.99
N CYS A 46 -15.45 -4.87 13.75
CA CYS A 46 -16.22 -4.77 14.98
C CYS A 46 -17.30 -3.69 14.85
N GLU A 47 -18.40 -3.78 15.58
CA GLU A 47 -19.52 -2.83 15.51
C GLU A 47 -19.06 -1.40 15.81
N MET A 48 -18.22 -1.22 16.84
CA MET A 48 -17.68 0.07 17.24
C MET A 48 -16.60 0.59 16.28
N PHE A 49 -15.78 -0.31 15.71
CA PHE A 49 -14.70 0.02 14.79
C PHE A 49 -14.73 -0.88 13.56
N PRO A 50 -15.68 -0.66 12.63
CA PRO A 50 -15.82 -1.56 11.49
C PRO A 50 -14.60 -1.51 10.59
N ALA A 51 -14.33 -2.63 9.94
CA ALA A 51 -13.27 -2.72 8.95
C ALA A 51 -13.53 -1.73 7.81
N ASN A 52 -12.45 -1.22 7.23
CA ASN A 52 -12.51 -0.23 6.16
C ASN A 52 -11.45 -0.51 5.08
N ASP A 53 -11.27 -1.78 4.77
CA ASP A 53 -10.58 -2.27 3.59
C ASP A 53 -11.58 -2.86 2.58
N ASP A 54 -11.04 -3.39 1.50
CA ASP A 54 -11.79 -4.07 0.45
C ASP A 54 -11.73 -5.62 0.60
N HIS A 55 -11.24 -6.15 1.74
CA HIS A 55 -11.04 -7.59 1.93
C HIS A 55 -12.38 -8.30 2.19
N PRO A 56 -12.71 -9.42 1.52
CA PRO A 56 -13.90 -10.21 1.85
C PRO A 56 -13.82 -10.82 3.26
N SER A 57 -14.89 -10.86 4.06
CA SER A 57 -16.27 -10.48 3.78
C SER A 57 -16.64 -9.05 4.23
N HIS A 58 -15.68 -8.14 4.35
CA HIS A 58 -15.95 -6.75 4.73
C HIS A 58 -16.76 -6.02 3.65
N ASP A 59 -17.37 -4.90 4.02
CA ASP A 59 -18.11 -4.06 3.08
C ASP A 59 -17.13 -3.22 2.26
N VAL A 60 -16.91 -3.59 1.00
CA VAL A 60 -16.07 -2.84 0.04
C VAL A 60 -16.49 -1.37 -0.05
N ALA A 61 -17.76 -1.02 0.18
CA ALA A 61 -18.16 0.38 0.23
C ALA A 61 -17.46 1.16 1.37
N ARG A 62 -17.12 0.51 2.49
CA ARG A 62 -16.32 1.12 3.57
C ARG A 62 -14.87 1.31 3.16
N GLY A 63 -14.27 0.34 2.46
CA GLY A 63 -12.93 0.49 1.87
C GLY A 63 -12.85 1.67 0.89
N GLN A 64 -13.82 1.77 -0.03
CA GLN A 64 -13.88 2.89 -0.97
C GLN A 64 -14.15 4.25 -0.29
N ARG A 65 -14.95 4.29 0.79
CA ARG A 65 -15.08 5.50 1.62
C ARG A 65 -13.76 5.90 2.27
N PHE A 66 -12.96 4.93 2.70
CA PHE A 66 -11.64 5.21 3.29
C PHE A 66 -10.65 5.75 2.26
N VAL A 67 -10.61 5.17 1.05
CA VAL A 67 -9.82 5.71 -0.07
C VAL A 67 -10.20 7.17 -0.36
N LYS A 68 -11.51 7.45 -0.44
CA LYS A 68 -12.03 8.82 -0.60
C LYS A 68 -11.60 9.73 0.54
N GLU A 69 -11.73 9.31 1.79
CA GLU A 69 -11.35 10.09 2.96
C GLU A 69 -9.86 10.45 2.94
N VAL A 70 -8.99 9.49 2.61
CA VAL A 70 -7.54 9.71 2.49
C VAL A 70 -7.24 10.72 1.39
N TYR A 71 -7.83 10.55 0.21
CA TYR A 71 -7.65 11.49 -0.90
C TYR A 71 -8.09 12.90 -0.51
N GLU A 72 -9.30 13.07 0.01
CA GLU A 72 -9.85 14.39 0.35
C GLU A 72 -9.10 15.05 1.51
N THR A 73 -8.61 14.26 2.47
CA THR A 73 -7.75 14.74 3.56
C THR A 73 -6.44 15.32 3.01
N LEU A 74 -5.79 14.61 2.06
CA LEU A 74 -4.57 15.10 1.42
C LEU A 74 -4.85 16.28 0.49
N ARG A 75 -5.96 16.25 -0.25
CA ARG A 75 -6.35 17.29 -1.20
C ARG A 75 -6.67 18.62 -0.52
N ALA A 76 -7.20 18.58 0.70
CA ALA A 76 -7.46 19.76 1.54
C ALA A 76 -6.21 20.26 2.30
N SER A 77 -5.10 19.50 2.29
CA SER A 77 -3.86 19.88 2.96
C SER A 77 -3.17 21.04 2.23
N PRO A 78 -2.57 22.01 2.95
CA PRO A 78 -1.67 22.98 2.33
C PRO A 78 -0.45 22.33 1.66
N GLN A 79 -0.11 21.08 2.01
CA GLN A 79 0.96 20.30 1.37
C GLN A 79 0.51 19.53 0.11
N TRP A 80 -0.71 19.72 -0.39
CA TRP A 80 -1.22 18.98 -1.56
C TRP A 80 -0.27 19.05 -2.77
N ASN A 81 0.27 20.24 -3.05
CA ASN A 81 1.21 20.46 -4.15
C ASN A 81 2.58 19.80 -3.94
N GLU A 82 2.85 19.23 -2.77
CA GLU A 82 4.06 18.49 -2.44
C GLU A 82 3.77 17.00 -2.16
N THR A 83 2.54 16.55 -2.45
CA THR A 83 2.07 15.21 -2.10
C THR A 83 2.06 14.28 -3.31
N ALA A 84 2.49 13.05 -3.09
CA ALA A 84 2.20 11.89 -3.92
C ALA A 84 1.52 10.82 -3.06
N LEU A 85 0.37 10.33 -3.54
CA LEU A 85 -0.36 9.22 -2.94
C LEU A 85 -0.24 8.01 -3.86
N ILE A 86 0.27 6.92 -3.31
CA ILE A 86 0.27 5.60 -3.97
C ILE A 86 -0.78 4.75 -3.27
N ILE A 87 -1.73 4.24 -4.03
CA ILE A 87 -2.70 3.24 -3.56
C ILE A 87 -2.40 1.95 -4.31
N THR A 88 -2.16 0.87 -3.59
CA THR A 88 -1.99 -0.47 -4.16
C THR A 88 -2.71 -1.49 -3.29
N TYR A 89 -2.89 -2.68 -3.83
CA TYR A 89 -3.49 -3.82 -3.15
C TYR A 89 -2.41 -4.87 -2.89
N ASP A 90 -2.50 -5.55 -1.76
CA ASP A 90 -1.56 -6.61 -1.38
C ASP A 90 -1.76 -7.85 -2.26
N GLU A 91 -3.00 -8.14 -2.64
CA GLU A 91 -3.36 -9.26 -3.52
C GLU A 91 -4.53 -8.93 -4.49
N HIS A 92 -4.94 -9.90 -5.29
CA HIS A 92 -5.81 -9.71 -6.47
C HIS A 92 -7.30 -10.03 -6.22
N GLY A 93 -7.65 -10.54 -5.05
CA GLY A 93 -9.01 -10.91 -4.64
C GLY A 93 -9.48 -12.27 -5.15
N GLY A 94 -8.60 -13.08 -5.76
CA GLY A 94 -8.96 -14.36 -6.36
C GLY A 94 -9.74 -14.25 -7.68
N PHE A 95 -9.89 -13.04 -8.23
CA PHE A 95 -10.58 -12.84 -9.50
C PHE A 95 -9.68 -13.19 -10.69
N TYR A 96 -10.29 -13.65 -11.78
CA TYR A 96 -9.54 -13.92 -13.02
C TYR A 96 -8.91 -12.65 -13.58
N ASP A 97 -7.61 -12.73 -13.89
CA ASP A 97 -6.89 -11.74 -14.68
C ASP A 97 -6.32 -12.43 -15.94
N HIS A 98 -6.46 -11.77 -17.09
CA HIS A 98 -6.09 -12.33 -18.38
C HIS A 98 -4.59 -12.23 -18.70
N VAL A 99 -3.83 -11.42 -17.95
CA VAL A 99 -2.40 -11.22 -18.23
C VAL A 99 -1.58 -12.32 -17.57
N PRO A 100 -0.79 -13.07 -18.36
CA PRO A 100 0.13 -14.06 -17.81
C PRO A 100 1.11 -13.39 -16.85
N THR A 101 1.42 -14.06 -15.73
CA THR A 101 2.33 -13.50 -14.75
C THR A 101 3.76 -13.48 -15.29
N PRO A 102 4.53 -12.39 -15.07
CA PRO A 102 5.93 -12.34 -15.49
C PRO A 102 6.79 -13.40 -14.80
N VAL A 103 7.57 -14.13 -15.61
CA VAL A 103 8.50 -15.19 -15.17
C VAL A 103 9.92 -15.02 -15.70
N VAL A 104 10.15 -14.08 -16.62
CA VAL A 104 11.44 -13.89 -17.29
C VAL A 104 12.24 -12.83 -16.57
N GLY A 105 13.47 -13.16 -16.16
CA GLY A 105 14.40 -12.19 -15.57
C GLY A 105 13.99 -11.65 -14.19
N VAL A 106 12.96 -12.23 -13.57
CA VAL A 106 12.44 -11.81 -12.26
C VAL A 106 13.39 -12.32 -11.16
N PRO A 107 14.15 -11.43 -10.48
CA PRO A 107 15.24 -11.88 -9.62
C PRO A 107 14.70 -12.32 -8.26
N GLN A 108 15.01 -13.54 -7.85
CA GLN A 108 14.77 -13.99 -6.48
C GLN A 108 15.29 -12.97 -5.46
N PRO A 109 14.58 -12.70 -4.35
CA PRO A 109 15.02 -11.79 -3.30
C PRO A 109 16.22 -12.40 -2.53
N ASP A 110 17.40 -12.31 -3.13
CA ASP A 110 18.70 -12.68 -2.53
C ASP A 110 18.80 -14.12 -2.02
N GLY A 111 18.29 -15.06 -2.81
CA GLY A 111 18.38 -16.49 -2.50
C GLY A 111 17.34 -16.98 -1.49
N ILE A 112 16.43 -16.11 -1.02
CA ILE A 112 15.32 -16.50 -0.15
C ILE A 112 14.35 -17.40 -0.93
N VAL A 113 14.18 -18.63 -0.45
CA VAL A 113 13.22 -19.61 -0.96
C VAL A 113 12.12 -19.84 0.08
N GLY A 114 10.96 -20.30 -0.40
CA GLY A 114 9.88 -20.75 0.46
C GLY A 114 10.31 -21.98 1.29
N PRO A 115 9.60 -22.27 2.39
CA PRO A 115 9.88 -23.44 3.20
C PRO A 115 9.52 -24.75 2.47
N ASP A 116 9.91 -25.87 3.10
CA ASP A 116 9.42 -27.21 2.76
C ASP A 116 7.87 -27.25 2.76
N PRO A 117 7.22 -28.03 1.88
CA PRO A 117 7.79 -28.95 0.89
C PRO A 117 8.05 -28.33 -0.49
N TYR A 118 7.66 -27.07 -0.69
CA TYR A 118 7.55 -26.50 -2.03
C TYR A 118 8.80 -25.75 -2.51
N TYR A 119 9.64 -25.26 -1.59
CA TYR A 119 10.88 -24.53 -1.91
C TYR A 119 10.70 -23.45 -2.98
N PHE A 120 9.59 -22.71 -2.89
CA PHE A 120 9.18 -21.75 -3.91
C PHE A 120 10.26 -20.68 -4.09
N LYS A 121 10.81 -20.54 -5.30
CA LYS A 121 12.01 -19.72 -5.55
C LYS A 121 11.75 -18.22 -5.62
N PHE A 122 10.49 -17.80 -5.69
CA PHE A 122 10.13 -16.39 -5.91
C PHE A 122 10.82 -15.80 -7.17
N ASP A 123 11.06 -16.61 -8.20
CA ASP A 123 11.63 -16.21 -9.50
C ASP A 123 10.54 -15.84 -10.53
N ARG A 124 9.37 -15.42 -10.03
CA ARG A 124 8.21 -14.97 -10.80
C ARG A 124 7.42 -13.93 -10.02
N LEU A 125 6.54 -13.21 -10.71
CA LEU A 125 5.54 -12.35 -10.09
C LEU A 125 4.20 -13.06 -9.92
N GLY A 126 3.36 -12.49 -9.05
CA GLY A 126 1.98 -12.89 -8.85
C GLY A 126 1.03 -12.29 -9.90
N VAL A 127 -0.27 -12.50 -9.67
CA VAL A 127 -1.34 -11.90 -10.47
C VAL A 127 -1.30 -10.36 -10.31
N ARG A 128 -1.73 -9.64 -11.34
CA ARG A 128 -1.79 -8.18 -11.30
C ARG A 128 -2.73 -7.71 -10.19
N VAL A 129 -2.35 -6.60 -9.58
CA VAL A 129 -3.15 -5.88 -8.58
C VAL A 129 -3.40 -4.45 -9.07
N PRO A 130 -4.54 -3.83 -8.73
CA PRO A 130 -4.76 -2.43 -9.04
C PRO A 130 -3.70 -1.55 -8.37
N SER A 131 -3.26 -0.49 -9.05
CA SER A 131 -2.31 0.48 -8.52
C SER A 131 -2.59 1.87 -9.06
N PHE A 132 -2.61 2.86 -8.17
CA PHE A 132 -2.91 4.25 -8.49
C PHE A 132 -1.77 5.14 -8.01
N LEU A 133 -1.27 5.98 -8.92
CA LEU A 133 -0.30 7.02 -8.64
C LEU A 133 -1.00 8.38 -8.76
N ILE A 134 -1.20 9.05 -7.62
CA ILE A 134 -2.04 10.25 -7.52
C ILE A 134 -1.19 11.42 -7.03
N SER A 135 -1.10 12.47 -7.85
CA SER A 135 -0.37 13.69 -7.50
C SER A 135 -0.80 14.83 -8.43
N PRO A 136 -0.77 16.11 -8.00
CA PRO A 136 -0.94 17.24 -8.91
C PRO A 136 0.19 17.34 -9.95
N TRP A 137 1.28 16.60 -9.79
CA TRP A 137 2.39 16.56 -10.75
C TRP A 137 2.19 15.58 -11.91
N ILE A 138 1.10 14.80 -11.90
CA ILE A 138 0.83 13.78 -12.92
C ILE A 138 -0.27 14.26 -13.86
N GLU A 139 -0.08 14.06 -15.16
CA GLU A 139 -1.07 14.41 -16.18
C GLU A 139 -2.40 13.68 -15.96
N LYS A 140 -3.49 14.39 -16.27
CA LYS A 140 -4.84 13.83 -16.12
C LYS A 140 -5.04 12.66 -17.08
N ARG A 141 -5.68 11.59 -16.61
CA ARG A 141 -6.00 10.39 -17.42
C ARG A 141 -4.77 9.66 -17.96
N THR A 142 -3.65 9.72 -17.24
CA THR A 142 -2.45 8.94 -17.57
C THR A 142 -2.69 7.47 -17.25
N VAL A 143 -2.41 6.59 -18.22
CA VAL A 143 -2.28 5.16 -18.01
C VAL A 143 -0.80 4.81 -18.11
N ILE A 144 -0.25 4.24 -17.05
CA ILE A 144 1.13 3.77 -16.98
C ILE A 144 1.12 2.28 -17.26
N HIS A 145 1.77 1.87 -18.34
CA HIS A 145 1.87 0.47 -18.76
C HIS A 145 3.15 -0.17 -18.20
N GLU A 146 4.15 -0.38 -19.04
CA GLU A 146 5.43 -0.97 -18.68
C GLU A 146 6.42 0.06 -18.12
N PRO A 147 7.29 -0.33 -17.18
CA PRO A 147 8.33 0.57 -16.69
C PRO A 147 9.46 0.72 -17.71
N ASN A 148 10.14 1.86 -17.67
CA ASN A 148 11.53 1.96 -18.09
C ASN A 148 12.41 1.66 -16.87
N GLY A 149 12.64 0.36 -16.62
CA GLY A 149 13.34 -0.11 -15.44
C GLY A 149 14.84 -0.31 -15.64
N PRO A 150 15.57 -0.72 -14.58
CA PRO A 150 17.01 -1.01 -14.67
C PRO A 150 17.38 -2.14 -15.65
N GLN A 151 16.43 -2.98 -16.03
CA GLN A 151 16.58 -4.05 -17.02
C GLN A 151 15.37 -4.08 -17.96
N ASP A 152 15.53 -4.64 -19.16
CA ASP A 152 14.42 -4.80 -20.12
C ASP A 152 13.30 -5.70 -19.58
N SER A 153 13.63 -6.60 -18.65
CA SER A 153 12.68 -7.48 -17.98
C SER A 153 11.96 -6.84 -16.80
N SER A 154 12.38 -5.65 -16.36
CA SER A 154 11.82 -4.97 -15.19
C SER A 154 10.30 -4.80 -15.31
N GLN A 155 9.61 -4.94 -14.18
CA GLN A 155 8.17 -4.79 -14.08
C GLN A 155 7.80 -3.82 -12.94
N TYR A 156 6.57 -3.32 -12.97
CA TYR A 156 5.97 -2.70 -11.79
C TYR A 156 5.42 -3.80 -10.87
N GLU A 157 5.89 -3.82 -9.62
CA GLU A 157 5.43 -4.73 -8.57
C GLU A 157 5.59 -4.07 -7.19
N HIS A 158 5.25 -4.75 -6.09
CA HIS A 158 5.24 -4.14 -4.75
C HIS A 158 6.59 -3.50 -4.35
N SER A 159 7.72 -4.04 -4.78
CA SER A 159 9.06 -3.48 -4.53
C SER A 159 9.37 -2.25 -5.38
N SER A 160 8.53 -1.89 -6.36
CA SER A 160 8.56 -0.58 -7.02
C SER A 160 8.32 0.57 -6.05
N ILE A 161 7.59 0.34 -4.94
CA ILE A 161 7.36 1.36 -3.91
C ILE A 161 8.67 1.72 -3.20
N PRO A 162 9.38 0.80 -2.51
CA PRO A 162 10.66 1.12 -1.89
C PRO A 162 11.73 1.56 -2.90
N ALA A 163 11.75 1.00 -4.12
CA ALA A 163 12.65 1.44 -5.18
C ALA A 163 12.40 2.91 -5.59
N THR A 164 11.13 3.31 -5.71
CA THR A 164 10.73 4.69 -5.99
C THR A 164 11.11 5.61 -4.84
N VAL A 165 10.83 5.22 -3.59
CA VAL A 165 11.20 6.00 -2.38
C VAL A 165 12.71 6.24 -2.35
N LYS A 166 13.50 5.19 -2.60
CA LYS A 166 14.97 5.30 -2.65
C LYS A 166 15.43 6.35 -3.65
N LYS A 167 14.89 6.32 -4.88
CA LYS A 167 15.26 7.29 -5.93
C LYS A 167 14.73 8.68 -5.65
N LEU A 168 13.48 8.80 -5.20
CA LEU A 168 12.82 10.08 -4.95
C LEU A 168 13.51 10.87 -3.83
N PHE A 169 13.92 10.19 -2.75
CA PHE A 169 14.65 10.80 -1.64
C PHE A 169 16.18 10.75 -1.79
N ASN A 170 16.68 10.30 -2.94
CA ASN A 170 18.12 10.18 -3.22
C ASN A 170 18.89 9.44 -2.11
N LEU A 171 18.36 8.30 -1.65
CA LEU A 171 18.95 7.54 -0.55
C LEU A 171 20.19 6.79 -1.01
N HIS A 172 21.34 7.09 -0.40
CA HIS A 172 22.65 6.50 -0.73
C HIS A 172 22.88 5.09 -0.17
N SER A 173 21.92 4.50 0.55
CA SER A 173 22.03 3.13 1.04
C SER A 173 22.13 2.13 -0.12
N ASN A 174 22.39 0.85 0.14
CA ASN A 174 22.12 -0.17 -0.86
C ASN A 174 20.59 -0.32 -1.09
N PHE A 175 20.20 -0.98 -2.18
CA PHE A 175 18.85 -1.54 -2.30
C PHE A 175 18.63 -2.59 -1.19
N LEU A 176 17.38 -2.81 -0.82
CA LEU A 176 17.04 -3.78 0.23
C LEU A 176 17.32 -5.21 -0.24
N THR A 177 17.03 -5.48 -1.51
CA THR A 177 17.19 -6.76 -2.19
C THR A 177 17.51 -6.58 -3.67
N LYS A 178 17.76 -7.69 -4.37
CA LYS A 178 17.77 -7.72 -5.85
C LYS A 178 16.41 -7.36 -6.47
N ARG A 179 15.29 -7.53 -5.74
CA ARG A 179 13.95 -7.27 -6.28
C ARG A 179 13.69 -5.77 -6.45
N ASP A 180 13.88 -4.96 -5.41
CA ASP A 180 13.75 -3.50 -5.51
C ASP A 180 14.87 -2.87 -6.35
N ALA A 181 16.04 -3.51 -6.46
CA ALA A 181 17.07 -3.09 -7.42
C ALA A 181 16.66 -3.31 -8.90
N TRP A 182 15.77 -4.25 -9.16
CA TRP A 182 15.26 -4.59 -10.50
C TRP A 182 13.93 -3.93 -10.83
N ALA A 183 13.12 -3.58 -9.82
CA ALA A 183 11.78 -3.06 -10.01
C ALA A 183 11.75 -1.74 -10.79
N GLY A 184 10.71 -1.56 -11.62
CA GLY A 184 10.40 -0.27 -12.22
C GLY A 184 10.05 0.78 -11.16
N THR A 185 10.28 2.06 -11.44
CA THR A 185 10.05 3.16 -10.49
C THR A 185 9.19 4.27 -11.09
N PHE A 186 8.57 5.09 -10.22
CA PHE A 186 7.56 6.09 -10.62
C PHE A 186 8.06 7.54 -10.63
N GLU A 187 9.29 7.80 -10.18
CA GLU A 187 9.83 9.14 -9.92
C GLU A 187 9.80 10.07 -11.14
N ASN A 188 9.90 9.51 -12.35
CA ASN A 188 9.90 10.28 -13.58
C ASN A 188 8.53 10.92 -13.86
N TYR A 189 7.43 10.29 -13.43
CA TYR A 189 6.08 10.84 -13.65
C TYR A 189 5.82 12.12 -12.87
N PHE A 190 6.54 12.35 -11.76
CA PHE A 190 6.46 13.59 -10.99
C PHE A 190 7.27 14.74 -11.60
N LYS A 191 8.14 14.45 -12.58
CA LYS A 191 9.08 15.43 -13.18
C LYS A 191 8.66 15.90 -14.58
N ILE A 192 7.56 15.37 -15.12
CA ILE A 192 7.06 15.73 -16.45
C ILE A 192 6.62 17.20 -16.48
N ARG A 193 6.04 17.67 -15.38
CA ARG A 193 5.46 19.01 -15.27
C ARG A 193 6.40 20.00 -14.58
N LYS A 194 6.35 21.26 -15.01
CA LYS A 194 7.02 22.38 -14.34
C LYS A 194 6.20 22.98 -13.20
N THR A 195 4.88 22.83 -13.24
CA THR A 195 3.94 23.34 -12.22
C THR A 195 2.88 22.31 -11.89
N PRO A 196 2.42 22.26 -10.61
CA PRO A 196 1.34 21.37 -10.22
C PRO A 196 0.05 21.73 -10.95
N ARG A 197 -0.79 20.73 -11.21
CA ARG A 197 -2.12 20.91 -11.77
C ARG A 197 -3.04 21.62 -10.77
N THR A 198 -3.85 22.52 -11.30
CA THR A 198 -4.88 23.25 -10.55
C THR A 198 -6.28 22.65 -10.72
N ASP A 199 -6.45 21.67 -11.61
CA ASP A 199 -7.73 21.03 -11.92
C ASP A 199 -7.95 19.69 -11.18
N CYS A 200 -7.18 19.42 -10.12
CA CYS A 200 -7.35 18.23 -9.29
C CYS A 200 -8.68 18.30 -8.52
N PRO A 201 -9.54 17.26 -8.60
CA PRO A 201 -10.81 17.23 -7.88
C PRO A 201 -10.65 17.55 -6.40
N GLU A 202 -11.51 18.41 -5.85
CA GLU A 202 -11.52 18.68 -4.40
C GLU A 202 -12.27 17.62 -3.62
N LYS A 203 -13.32 17.06 -4.25
CA LYS A 203 -14.14 15.99 -3.71
C LYS A 203 -14.30 14.88 -4.75
N LEU A 204 -14.31 13.65 -4.28
CA LEU A 204 -14.64 12.47 -5.08
C LEU A 204 -16.15 12.14 -4.96
N PRO A 205 -16.73 11.34 -5.87
CA PRO A 205 -18.11 10.90 -5.76
C PRO A 205 -18.43 10.23 -4.42
N GLU A 206 -19.65 10.41 -3.92
CA GLU A 206 -20.09 9.79 -2.67
C GLU A 206 -20.34 8.30 -2.83
N VAL A 207 -19.86 7.51 -1.86
CA VAL A 207 -20.09 6.06 -1.79
C VAL A 207 -21.27 5.81 -0.85
N THR A 208 -22.48 5.86 -1.41
CA THR A 208 -23.73 5.92 -0.64
C THR A 208 -24.27 4.55 -0.24
N LYS A 209 -24.00 3.50 -1.01
CA LYS A 209 -24.60 2.17 -0.82
C LYS A 209 -23.60 1.19 -0.20
N SER A 210 -23.99 0.57 0.91
CA SER A 210 -23.31 -0.64 1.42
C SER A 210 -23.44 -1.76 0.39
N LEU A 211 -22.34 -2.44 0.07
CA LEU A 211 -22.36 -3.62 -0.78
C LEU A 211 -22.54 -4.90 0.04
N ARG A 212 -22.34 -4.81 1.37
CA ARG A 212 -22.66 -5.89 2.30
C ARG A 212 -24.08 -5.73 2.87
N PRO A 213 -24.90 -6.80 2.86
CA PRO A 213 -26.28 -6.72 3.37
C PRO A 213 -26.39 -6.82 4.90
N PHE A 214 -25.29 -7.13 5.61
CA PHE A 214 -25.26 -7.31 7.06
C PHE A 214 -24.16 -6.44 7.72
N GLY A 215 -24.29 -6.22 9.03
CA GLY A 215 -23.26 -5.58 9.87
C GLY A 215 -22.08 -6.51 10.18
N PRO A 216 -21.13 -6.07 11.03
CA PRO A 216 -20.03 -6.92 11.46
C PRO A 216 -20.51 -8.22 12.09
N LYS A 217 -19.83 -9.34 11.80
CA LYS A 217 -20.11 -10.66 12.39
C LYS A 217 -19.05 -10.96 13.44
N GLU A 218 -19.20 -10.38 14.62
CA GLU A 218 -18.17 -10.46 15.68
C GLU A 218 -17.94 -11.90 16.18
N ASP A 219 -18.94 -12.77 16.08
CA ASP A 219 -18.83 -14.19 16.46
C ASP A 219 -18.19 -15.08 15.37
N SER A 220 -17.79 -14.52 14.23
CA SER A 220 -17.17 -15.28 13.14
C SER A 220 -15.71 -15.64 13.45
N SER A 221 -15.24 -16.76 12.88
CA SER A 221 -13.83 -17.10 12.94
C SER A 221 -12.99 -16.03 12.25
N LEU A 222 -11.85 -15.71 12.85
CA LEU A 222 -10.87 -14.80 12.25
C LEU A 222 -10.37 -15.33 10.91
N SER A 223 -10.10 -14.42 9.97
CA SER A 223 -9.39 -14.77 8.74
C SER A 223 -7.96 -15.22 9.05
N GLU A 224 -7.34 -15.97 8.13
CA GLU A 224 -5.93 -16.37 8.25
C GLU A 224 -5.03 -15.16 8.53
N PHE A 225 -5.21 -14.07 7.78
CA PHE A 225 -4.49 -12.82 8.00
C PHE A 225 -4.74 -12.20 9.39
N GLN A 226 -5.97 -12.21 9.89
CA GLN A 226 -6.29 -11.72 11.24
C GLN A 226 -5.67 -12.61 12.32
N VAL A 227 -5.63 -13.93 12.11
CA VAL A 227 -4.93 -14.88 12.99
C VAL A 227 -3.44 -14.58 13.01
N GLU A 228 -2.81 -14.37 11.86
CA GLU A 228 -1.39 -14.01 11.76
C GLU A 228 -1.09 -12.68 12.47
N LEU A 229 -2.00 -11.69 12.38
CA LEU A 229 -1.89 -10.43 13.12
C LEU A 229 -1.90 -10.66 14.64
N ILE A 230 -2.77 -11.55 15.13
CA ILE A 230 -2.85 -11.90 16.55
C ILE A 230 -1.62 -12.69 16.99
N GLN A 231 -1.21 -13.70 16.23
CA GLN A 231 0.00 -14.49 16.52
C GLN A 231 1.24 -13.61 16.55
N LEU A 232 1.35 -12.64 15.64
CA LEU A 232 2.42 -11.65 15.73
C LEU A 232 2.34 -10.86 17.04
N ALA A 233 1.15 -10.35 17.38
CA ALA A 233 0.97 -9.57 18.60
C ALA A 233 1.32 -10.39 19.86
N SER A 234 0.95 -11.67 19.91
CA SER A 234 1.27 -12.55 21.04
C SER A 234 2.78 -12.75 21.18
N GLN A 235 3.48 -13.02 20.06
CA GLN A 235 4.94 -13.16 20.05
C GLN A 235 5.65 -11.88 20.50
N LEU A 236 5.10 -10.70 20.20
CA LEU A 236 5.66 -9.42 20.66
C LEU A 236 5.40 -9.14 22.14
N ASN A 237 4.30 -9.65 22.70
CA ASN A 237 3.96 -9.51 24.12
C ASN A 237 4.65 -10.56 25.01
N GLY A 238 5.36 -11.53 24.41
CA GLY A 238 5.94 -12.67 25.13
C GLY A 238 4.91 -13.75 25.47
N ASP A 239 3.70 -13.65 24.94
CA ASP A 239 2.69 -14.68 25.04
C ASP A 239 3.04 -15.78 24.04
N HIS A 240 3.68 -16.84 24.52
CA HIS A 240 3.98 -18.02 23.74
C HIS A 240 2.67 -18.77 23.44
N VAL A 241 2.19 -18.65 22.20
CA VAL A 241 1.13 -19.49 21.62
C VAL A 241 1.79 -20.53 20.72
#